data_AF-A0A554J140-F1
#
_entry.id   AF-A0A554J140-F1
#
_cell.length_a   1.000
_cell.length_b   1.000
_cell.length_c   1.000
_cell.angle_alpha   90.00
_cell.angle_beta   90.00
_cell.angle_gamma   90.00
#
_symmetry.space_group_name_H-M   'P 1'
#
loop_
_entity.id
_entity.type
_entity.pdbx_description
1 polymer ?
#
loop_
_entity_poly.entity_id
_entity_poly.type
_entity_poly.pdbx_seq_one_letter_code
_entity_poly.pdbx_strand_id
1 'polypeptide(L)'
;MNLPNEFLLFNLFVVGGVCVEFVILNPSYFKTGHWRRRYHFSMFRYVFLLLFPSIGLFILMKHIGVSIVGGIFLLSCIAGTILEWCIGCSYHAIVGQRLWTYHRSSLAGYTSLLSIPLWGLGSYILRKHIEIR
;
A
#
# COMPACT_ATOMS: atom_id res chain seq x y z
N MET A 1 -26.35 -5.93 -1.29
CA MET A 1 -25.05 -5.33 -0.94
C MET A 1 -24.72 -4.31 -2.02
N ASN A 2 -24.58 -3.03 -1.69
CA ASN A 2 -24.30 -1.97 -2.66
C ASN A 2 -22.79 -1.85 -2.90
N LEU A 3 -22.23 -2.89 -3.53
CA LEU A 3 -20.84 -3.11 -3.95
C LEU A 3 -20.03 -1.91 -4.49
N PRO A 4 -20.60 -0.96 -5.26
CA PRO A 4 -19.84 0.22 -5.69
C PRO A 4 -19.46 1.15 -4.53
N ASN A 5 -20.24 1.17 -3.44
CA ASN A 5 -20.03 2.12 -2.36
C ASN A 5 -18.83 1.75 -1.48
N GLU A 6 -18.56 0.47 -1.25
CA GLU A 6 -17.46 0.06 -0.37
C GLU A 6 -16.10 0.21 -1.05
N PHE A 7 -16.02 -0.05 -2.36
CA PHE A 7 -14.82 0.23 -3.15
C PHE A 7 -14.51 1.73 -3.22
N LEU A 8 -15.54 2.55 -3.48
CA LEU A 8 -15.39 4.01 -3.46
C LEU A 8 -14.96 4.51 -2.08
N LEU A 9 -15.54 3.96 -1.00
CA LEU A 9 -15.17 4.30 0.37
C LEU A 9 -13.69 4.00 0.64
N PHE A 10 -13.19 2.82 0.27
CA PHE A 10 -11.79 2.48 0.47
C PHE A 10 -10.85 3.40 -0.32
N ASN A 11 -11.13 3.64 -1.60
CA ASN A 11 -10.33 4.56 -2.42
C ASN A 11 -10.38 5.98 -1.87
N LEU A 12 -11.53 6.43 -1.36
CA LEU A 12 -11.65 7.73 -0.70
C LEU A 12 -10.71 7.84 0.50
N PHE A 13 -10.56 6.78 1.31
CA PHE A 13 -9.59 6.78 2.40
C PHE A 13 -8.14 6.82 1.91
N VAL A 14 -7.79 6.04 0.88
CA VAL A 14 -6.44 6.03 0.32
C VAL A 14 -6.08 7.39 -0.29
N VAL A 15 -6.90 7.88 -1.22
CA VAL A 15 -6.70 9.16 -1.91
C VAL A 15 -6.79 10.32 -0.91
N GLY A 16 -7.78 10.30 -0.02
CA GLY A 16 -7.95 11.29 1.03
C GLY A 16 -6.75 11.34 1.97
N GLY A 17 -6.18 10.20 2.36
CA GLY A 17 -4.96 10.13 3.16
C GLY A 17 -3.76 10.78 2.48
N VAL A 18 -3.57 10.53 1.18
CA VAL A 18 -2.51 11.19 0.39
C VAL A 18 -2.76 12.70 0.28
N CYS A 19 -4.01 13.13 0.06
CA CYS A 19 -4.35 14.55 0.03
C CYS A 19 -4.10 15.24 1.38
N VAL A 20 -4.48 14.60 2.49
CA VAL A 20 -4.23 15.13 3.85
C VAL A 20 -2.72 15.22 4.10
N GLU A 21 -1.97 14.18 3.75
CA GLU A 21 -0.51 14.20 3.85
C GLU A 21 0.08 15.37 3.05
N PHE A 22 -0.39 15.55 1.81
CA PHE A 22 0.06 16.61 0.94
C PHE A 22 -0.17 17.99 1.55
N VAL A 23 -1.33 18.23 2.15
CA VAL A 23 -1.68 19.50 2.82
C VAL A 23 -0.81 19.72 4.06
N ILE A 24 -0.65 18.71 4.91
CA ILE A 24 0.12 18.79 6.16
C ILE A 24 1.61 19.02 5.89
N LEU A 25 2.17 18.40 4.84
CA LEU A 25 3.60 18.48 4.54
C LEU A 25 4.01 19.74 3.78
N ASN A 26 3.06 20.39 3.10
CA ASN A 26 3.33 21.54 2.24
C ASN A 26 2.64 22.85 2.69
N PRO A 27 2.60 23.21 3.99
CA PRO A 27 1.96 24.46 4.42
C PRO A 27 2.69 25.69 3.86
N SER A 28 4.00 25.57 3.64
CA SER A 28 4.80 26.62 3.00
C SER A 28 4.46 26.82 1.52
N TYR A 29 4.04 25.78 0.81
CA TYR A 29 3.62 25.88 -0.59
C TYR A 29 2.41 26.80 -0.72
N PHE A 30 1.40 26.62 0.14
CA PHE A 30 0.22 27.49 0.17
C PHE A 30 0.52 28.94 0.51
N LYS A 31 1.60 29.20 1.27
CA LYS A 31 2.00 30.57 1.64
C LYS A 31 2.92 31.25 0.64
N THR A 32 3.78 30.50 -0.05
CA THR A 32 4.88 31.07 -0.86
C THR A 32 4.86 30.67 -2.33
N GLY A 33 3.99 29.75 -2.75
CA GLY A 33 3.92 29.22 -4.12
C GLY A 33 5.16 28.39 -4.54
N HIS A 34 6.21 28.36 -3.72
CA HIS A 34 7.44 27.65 -4.02
C HIS A 34 7.45 26.23 -3.46
N TRP A 35 7.79 25.28 -4.32
CA TRP A 35 7.94 23.88 -3.95
C TRP A 35 9.30 23.64 -3.30
N ARG A 36 9.32 23.20 -2.04
CA ARG A 36 10.55 22.72 -1.38
C ARG A 36 10.67 21.21 -1.52
N ARG A 37 11.65 20.74 -2.29
CA ARG A 37 11.96 19.30 -2.36
C ARG A 37 12.56 18.84 -1.03
N ARG A 38 11.85 17.97 -0.31
CA ARG A 38 12.40 17.27 0.86
C ARG A 38 12.81 15.86 0.44
N TYR A 39 14.10 15.57 0.46
CA TYR A 39 14.67 14.27 0.08
C TYR A 39 14.84 13.30 1.28
N HIS A 40 14.46 13.71 2.49
CA HIS A 40 14.63 12.87 3.66
C HIS A 40 13.42 11.95 3.89
N PHE A 41 13.70 10.66 3.89
CA PHE A 41 12.77 9.62 4.34
C PHE A 41 12.44 9.83 5.82
N SER A 42 11.15 9.92 6.14
CA SER A 42 10.64 9.97 7.52
C SER A 42 9.80 8.73 7.79
N MET A 43 10.14 8.00 8.85
CA MET A 43 9.39 6.82 9.25
C MET A 43 7.95 7.16 9.68
N PHE A 44 7.75 8.34 10.28
CA PHE A 44 6.42 8.85 10.62
C PHE A 44 5.54 9.05 9.39
N ARG A 45 6.13 9.58 8.31
CA ARG A 45 5.44 9.77 7.04
C ARG A 45 4.96 8.42 6.47
N TYR A 46 5.79 7.40 6.61
CA TYR A 46 5.45 6.05 6.21
C TYR A 46 4.29 5.47 7.03
N VAL A 47 4.36 5.55 8.37
CA VAL A 47 3.27 5.08 9.24
C VAL A 47 1.96 5.81 8.90
N PHE A 48 2.02 7.11 8.61
CA PHE A 48 0.87 7.91 8.19
C PHE A 48 0.25 7.41 6.87
N LEU A 49 1.07 7.15 5.85
CA LEU A 49 0.59 6.66 4.56
C LEU A 49 -0.02 5.25 4.63
N LEU A 50 0.42 4.41 5.57
CA LEU A 50 -0.23 3.13 5.85
C LEU A 50 -1.52 3.27 6.66
N LEU A 51 -1.58 4.24 7.58
CA LEU A 51 -2.68 4.39 8.51
C LEU A 51 -4.03 4.52 7.80
N PHE A 52 -4.11 5.35 6.76
CA PHE A 52 -5.35 5.60 6.02
C PHE A 52 -5.90 4.36 5.28
N PRO A 53 -5.09 3.65 4.47
CA PRO A 53 -5.48 2.37 3.91
C PRO A 53 -5.87 1.34 4.98
N SER A 54 -5.16 1.29 6.11
CA SER A 54 -5.51 0.39 7.22
C SER A 54 -6.84 0.74 7.87
N ILE A 55 -7.16 2.03 8.06
CA ILE A 55 -8.48 2.48 8.55
C ILE A 55 -9.58 2.10 7.55
N GLY A 56 -9.34 2.36 6.26
CA GLY A 56 -10.28 1.98 5.19
C GLY A 56 -10.55 0.47 5.17
N LEU A 57 -9.50 -0.35 5.32
CA LEU A 57 -9.61 -1.80 5.43
C LEU A 57 -10.39 -2.21 6.69
N PHE A 58 -10.15 -1.57 7.83
CA PHE A 58 -10.84 -1.89 9.08
C PHE A 58 -12.34 -1.58 9.00
N ILE A 59 -12.73 -0.45 8.39
CA ILE A 59 -14.13 -0.11 8.15
C ILE A 59 -14.79 -1.13 7.22
N LEU A 60 -14.07 -1.52 6.15
CA LEU A 60 -14.49 -2.59 5.25
C LEU A 60 -14.71 -3.93 5.94
N MET A 61 -13.79 -4.33 6.84
CA MET A 61 -13.92 -5.56 7.62
C MET A 61 -15.18 -5.56 8.49
N LYS A 62 -15.58 -4.41 9.04
CA LYS A 62 -16.83 -4.28 9.79
C LYS A 62 -18.07 -4.42 8.91
N HIS A 63 -18.02 -3.95 7.67
CA HIS A 63 -19.16 -4.01 6.73
C HIS A 63 -19.33 -5.40 6.09
N ILE A 64 -18.23 -6.04 5.67
CA ILE A 64 -18.26 -7.26 4.85
C ILE A 64 -18.05 -8.52 5.70
N GLY A 65 -17.50 -8.38 6.91
CA GLY A 65 -17.16 -9.47 7.80
C GLY A 65 -15.66 -9.78 7.81
N VAL A 66 -15.13 -10.00 9.02
CA VAL A 66 -13.70 -10.20 9.30
C VAL A 66 -13.15 -11.45 8.62
N SER A 67 -13.96 -12.52 8.53
CA SER A 67 -13.51 -13.83 8.04
C SER A 67 -13.10 -13.81 6.57
N ILE A 68 -13.89 -13.14 5.73
CA ILE A 68 -13.67 -13.10 4.27
C ILE A 68 -12.52 -12.16 3.92
N VAL A 69 -12.54 -10.95 4.50
CA VAL A 69 -11.53 -9.92 4.19
C VAL A 69 -10.18 -10.29 4.82
N GLY A 70 -10.16 -10.79 6.05
CA GLY A 70 -8.94 -11.14 6.77
C GLY A 70 -8.17 -12.28 6.12
N GLY A 71 -8.85 -13.36 5.73
CA GLY A 71 -8.20 -14.52 5.10
C GLY A 71 -7.53 -14.17 3.77
N ILE A 72 -8.24 -13.44 2.91
CA ILE A 72 -7.76 -13.08 1.58
C ILE A 72 -6.64 -12.04 1.68
N PHE A 73 -6.77 -11.06 2.58
CA PHE A 73 -5.73 -10.09 2.85
C PHE A 73 -4.44 -10.78 3.31
N LEU A 74 -4.51 -11.64 4.32
CA LEU A 74 -3.34 -12.32 4.88
C LEU A 74 -2.67 -13.24 3.85
N LEU A 75 -3.47 -14.05 3.15
CA LEU A 75 -2.97 -14.95 2.11
C LEU A 75 -2.25 -14.16 1.01
N SER A 76 -2.78 -13.00 0.65
CA SER A 76 -2.20 -12.16 -0.40
C SER A 76 -0.94 -11.42 0.06
N CYS A 77 -0.89 -10.97 1.31
CA CYS A 77 0.34 -10.45 1.91
C CYS A 77 1.47 -11.49 1.82
N ILE A 78 1.20 -12.74 2.24
CA ILE A 78 2.19 -13.81 2.22
C ILE A 78 2.58 -14.16 0.79
N ALA A 79 1.60 -14.48 -0.07
CA ALA A 79 1.84 -14.90 -1.44
C ALA A 79 2.55 -13.81 -2.26
N GLY A 80 2.12 -12.56 -2.13
CA GLY A 80 2.73 -11.42 -2.82
C GLY A 80 4.18 -11.17 -2.37
N THR A 81 4.45 -11.27 -1.07
CA THR A 81 5.81 -11.14 -0.53
C THR A 81 6.74 -12.24 -1.04
N ILE A 82 6.27 -13.50 -1.06
CA ILE A 82 7.04 -14.63 -1.59
C ILE A 82 7.30 -14.44 -3.08
N LEU A 83 6.28 -14.05 -3.86
CA LEU A 83 6.42 -13.80 -5.30
C LEU A 83 7.41 -12.68 -5.59
N GLU A 84 7.28 -11.55 -4.90
CA GLU A 84 8.22 -10.42 -5.03
C GLU A 84 9.64 -10.86 -4.70
N TRP A 85 9.82 -11.60 -3.60
CA TRP A 85 11.13 -12.12 -3.24
C TRP A 85 11.70 -13.06 -4.31
N CYS A 86 10.92 -14.03 -4.79
CA CYS A 86 11.34 -14.98 -5.83
C CYS A 86 11.71 -14.27 -7.13
N ILE A 87 10.90 -13.32 -7.59
CA ILE A 87 11.17 -12.54 -8.81
C ILE A 87 12.45 -11.73 -8.63
N GLY A 88 12.62 -11.08 -7.48
CA GLY A 88 13.82 -10.30 -7.17
C GLY A 88 15.09 -11.15 -7.17
N CYS A 89 15.01 -12.34 -6.58
CA CYS A 89 16.10 -13.32 -6.57
C CYS A 89 16.42 -13.83 -7.97
N SER A 90 15.42 -14.27 -8.74
CA SER A 90 15.61 -14.76 -10.10
C SER A 90 16.20 -13.70 -11.02
N TYR A 91 15.72 -12.46 -10.94
CA TYR A 91 16.26 -11.36 -11.73
C TYR A 91 17.73 -11.09 -11.39
N HIS A 92 18.07 -11.06 -10.10
CA HIS A 92 19.45 -10.85 -9.66
C HIS A 92 20.39 -11.98 -10.12
N ALA A 93 19.91 -13.23 -10.12
CA ALA A 93 20.69 -14.37 -10.62
C ALA A 93 20.96 -14.29 -12.13
N ILE A 94 20.00 -13.78 -12.93
CA ILE A 94 20.12 -13.73 -14.39
C ILE A 94 20.90 -12.48 -14.85
N VAL A 95 20.58 -11.31 -14.29
CA VAL A 95 21.08 -10.01 -14.78
C VAL A 95 22.31 -9.55 -13.98
N GLY A 96 22.55 -10.11 -12.78
CA GLY A 96 23.61 -9.66 -11.88
C GLY A 96 23.32 -8.30 -11.22
N GLN A 97 22.11 -7.77 -11.37
CA GLN A 97 21.67 -6.51 -10.74
C GLN A 97 20.36 -6.73 -9.98
N ARG A 98 20.12 -5.94 -8.92
CA ARG A 98 18.87 -6.01 -8.16
C ARG A 98 17.76 -5.27 -8.90
N LEU A 99 16.61 -5.94 -9.07
CA LEU A 99 15.43 -5.35 -9.73
C LEU A 99 14.88 -4.14 -8.94
N TRP A 100 14.97 -4.22 -7.62
CA TRP A 100 14.56 -3.18 -6.69
C TRP A 100 15.70 -2.86 -5.72
N THR A 101 15.94 -1.57 -5.51
CA THR A 101 16.91 -1.07 -4.55
C THR A 101 16.18 -0.49 -3.35
N TYR A 102 15.95 -1.33 -2.35
CA TYR A 102 15.35 -0.92 -1.09
C TYR A 102 16.45 -0.47 -0.12
N HIS A 103 16.49 0.83 0.19
CA HIS A 103 17.49 1.38 1.12
C HIS A 103 17.20 1.08 2.60
N ARG A 104 15.92 0.92 2.98
CA ARG A 104 15.49 0.67 4.36
C ARG A 104 14.36 -0.35 4.38
N SER A 105 14.28 -1.11 5.46
CA SER A 105 13.24 -2.12 5.68
C SER A 105 13.16 -3.18 4.57
N SER A 106 14.30 -3.54 4.00
CA SER A 106 14.41 -4.58 2.97
C SER A 106 14.62 -5.96 3.58
N LEU A 107 13.89 -6.96 3.13
CA LEU A 107 14.16 -8.36 3.43
C LEU A 107 15.18 -8.89 2.42
N ALA A 108 16.43 -9.09 2.88
CA ALA A 108 17.56 -9.55 2.06
C ALA A 108 17.85 -8.70 0.79
N GLY A 109 17.27 -7.51 0.66
CA GLY A 109 17.38 -6.65 -0.52
C GLY A 109 16.42 -6.98 -1.68
N TYR A 110 15.54 -7.98 -1.53
CA TYR A 110 14.65 -8.47 -2.62
C TYR A 110 13.16 -8.22 -2.40
N THR A 111 12.74 -7.80 -1.22
CA THR A 111 11.37 -7.33 -0.98
C THR A 111 11.41 -6.29 0.12
N SER A 112 10.39 -5.46 0.19
CA SER A 112 10.25 -4.45 1.23
C SER A 112 9.25 -4.92 2.27
N LEU A 113 9.54 -4.75 3.56
CA LEU A 113 8.50 -4.91 4.59
C LEU A 113 7.30 -3.97 4.33
N LEU A 114 7.53 -2.89 3.58
CA LEU A 114 6.51 -1.93 3.19
C LEU A 114 5.57 -2.46 2.12
N SER A 115 6.00 -3.39 1.27
CA SER A 115 5.16 -3.97 0.21
C SER A 115 4.21 -5.05 0.75
N ILE A 116 4.54 -5.67 1.89
CA ILE A 116 3.70 -6.71 2.51
C ILE A 116 2.22 -6.28 2.66
N PRO A 117 1.89 -5.19 3.39
CA PRO A 117 0.50 -4.76 3.49
C PRO A 117 -0.09 -4.28 2.16
N LEU A 118 0.72 -3.78 1.23
CA LEU A 118 0.26 -3.35 -0.09
C LEU A 118 -0.26 -4.53 -0.92
N TRP A 119 0.38 -5.69 -0.83
CA TRP A 119 -0.09 -6.92 -1.48
C TRP A 119 -1.48 -7.36 -0.98
N GLY A 120 -1.71 -7.28 0.34
CA GLY A 120 -3.03 -7.55 0.91
C GLY A 120 -4.11 -6.57 0.47
N LEU A 121 -3.76 -5.28 0.32
CA LEU A 121 -4.70 -4.27 -0.17
C LEU A 121 -5.03 -4.47 -1.66
N GLY A 122 -4.03 -4.80 -2.48
CA GLY A 122 -4.22 -5.03 -3.92
C GLY A 122 -5.13 -6.21 -4.24
N SER A 123 -5.07 -7.29 -3.46
CA SER A 123 -5.91 -8.47 -3.70
C SER A 123 -7.39 -8.24 -3.38
N TYR A 124 -7.70 -7.36 -2.43
CA TYR A 124 -9.08 -6.97 -2.15
C TYR A 124 -9.69 -6.26 -3.37
N ILE A 125 -8.94 -5.34 -3.99
CA ILE A 125 -9.35 -4.64 -5.21
C ILE A 125 -9.60 -5.66 -6.34
N LEU A 126 -8.68 -6.60 -6.53
CA LEU A 126 -8.77 -7.61 -7.58
C LEU A 126 -9.98 -8.53 -7.40
N ARG A 127 -10.25 -9.02 -6.18
CA ARG A 127 -11.41 -9.87 -5.89
C ARG A 127 -12.72 -9.19 -6.25
N LYS A 128 -12.83 -7.88 -5.97
CA LYS A 128 -14.04 -7.12 -6.32
C LYS A 128 -14.23 -6.98 -7.82
N HIS A 129 -13.14 -6.83 -8.58
CA HIS A 129 -13.23 -6.79 -10.03
C HIS A 129 -13.74 -8.14 -10.61
N ILE A 130 -13.44 -9.26 -9.97
CA ILE A 130 -13.88 -10.60 -10.41
C ILE A 130 -15.37 -10.83 -10.08
N GLU A 131 -15.87 -10.37 -8.92
CA GLU A 131 -17.30 -10.52 -8.54
C GLU A 131 -18.27 -9.67 -9.39
N ILE A 132 -17.79 -8.64 -10.09
CA ILE A 132 -18.61 -7.73 -10.92
C ILE A 132 -18.81 -8.26 -12.36
N ARG A 133 -18.02 -9.27 -12.77
CA ARG A 133 -18.18 -9.95 -14.07
C ARG A 133 -18.98 -11.22 -13.93
#